data_AF-A0A455UF49-F1
#
_entry.id   AF-A0A455UF49-F1
#
_cell.length_a   1.000
_cell.length_b   1.000
_cell.length_c   1.000
_cell.angle_alpha   90.00
_cell.angle_beta   90.00
_cell.angle_gamma   90.00
#
_symmetry.space_group_name_H-M   'P 1'
#
loop_
_entity.id
_entity.type
_entity.pdbx_description
1 polymer ?
#
loop_
_entity_poly.entity_id
_entity_poly.type
_entity_poly.pdbx_seq_one_letter_code
_entity_poly.pdbx_strand_id
1 'polypeptide(L)'
;MSGWPPPETAELTAEDSRLGASLKRLLGSLGLLPSEDLLTPLLPTHTGYVTLFAYTAHLRGVSVRQTLLGFAWAWLENQLAVACKALPLGHTAAQRVIEKLRPALVDAVNQALTLEDDELGPVLPGLALASALHETQYSRLFRS
;
A
#
# COMPACT_ATOMS: atom_id res chain seq x y z
N MET A 1 -11.01 -27.52 20.14
CA MET A 1 -10.86 -26.12 20.59
C MET A 1 -10.88 -25.27 19.35
N SER A 2 -11.85 -24.35 19.30
CA SER A 2 -12.37 -23.66 18.12
C SER A 2 -11.33 -22.80 17.40
N GLY A 3 -11.19 -23.00 16.09
CA GLY A 3 -10.50 -22.09 15.18
C GLY A 3 -11.30 -20.81 15.02
N TRP A 4 -10.98 -19.82 15.84
CA TRP A 4 -11.38 -18.43 15.62
C TRP A 4 -10.54 -17.89 14.45
N PRO A 5 -11.12 -17.26 13.42
CA PRO A 5 -10.32 -16.58 12.39
C PRO A 5 -9.48 -15.50 13.07
N PRO A 6 -8.22 -15.29 12.67
CA PRO A 6 -7.38 -14.26 13.27
C PRO A 6 -8.11 -12.90 13.21
N PRO A 7 -7.94 -12.03 14.21
CA PRO A 7 -8.52 -10.68 14.15
C PRO A 7 -8.04 -9.99 12.88
N GLU A 8 -8.92 -9.27 12.18
CA GLU A 8 -8.68 -8.61 10.88
C GLU A 8 -7.39 -7.78 10.85
N THR A 9 -7.04 -7.16 11.98
CA THR A 9 -5.78 -6.43 12.17
C THR A 9 -4.54 -7.32 11.94
N ALA A 10 -4.60 -8.60 12.27
CA ALA A 10 -3.52 -9.55 12.07
C ALA A 10 -3.37 -9.98 10.60
N GLU A 11 -4.47 -10.13 9.85
CA GLU A 11 -4.42 -10.41 8.40
C GLU A 11 -3.83 -9.22 7.63
N LEU A 12 -4.27 -8.00 7.96
CA LEU A 12 -3.74 -6.76 7.38
C LEU A 12 -2.26 -6.54 7.71
N THR A 13 -1.85 -6.82 8.95
CA THR A 13 -0.44 -6.76 9.38
C THR A 13 0.41 -7.81 8.64
N ALA A 14 -0.14 -9.01 8.42
CA ALA A 14 0.54 -10.07 7.70
C ALA A 14 0.74 -9.71 6.21
N GLU A 15 -0.25 -9.10 5.58
CA GLU A 15 -0.15 -8.64 4.19
C GLU A 15 0.86 -7.50 4.03
N ASP A 16 0.81 -6.48 4.90
CA ASP A 16 1.78 -5.38 4.90
C ASP A 16 3.21 -5.89 5.11
N SER A 17 3.40 -6.85 6.03
CA SER A 17 4.69 -7.52 6.25
C SER A 17 5.17 -8.30 5.01
N ARG A 18 4.26 -8.97 4.30
CA ARG A 18 4.56 -9.74 3.08
C ARG A 18 5.00 -8.82 1.93
N LEU A 19 4.33 -7.68 1.78
CA LEU A 19 4.69 -6.64 0.82
C LEU A 19 6.04 -6.00 1.17
N GLY A 20 6.28 -5.68 2.44
CA GLY A 20 7.56 -5.19 2.94
C GLY A 20 8.71 -6.14 2.65
N ALA A 21 8.55 -7.44 2.94
CA ALA A 21 9.55 -8.47 2.63
C ALA A 21 9.83 -8.62 1.12
N SER A 22 8.81 -8.44 0.28
CA SER A 22 8.95 -8.48 -1.18
C SER A 22 9.70 -7.26 -1.71
N LEU A 23 9.41 -6.07 -1.20
CA LEU A 23 10.15 -4.85 -1.51
C LEU A 23 11.61 -4.95 -1.05
N LYS A 24 11.88 -5.47 0.16
CA LYS A 24 13.25 -5.71 0.67
C LYS A 24 14.03 -6.62 -0.29
N ARG A 25 13.44 -7.74 -0.73
CA ARG A 25 14.06 -8.65 -1.70
C ARG A 25 14.35 -7.98 -3.04
N LEU A 26 13.38 -7.22 -3.58
CA LEU A 26 13.54 -6.52 -4.86
C LEU A 26 14.71 -5.52 -4.79
N LEU A 27 14.70 -4.65 -3.78
CA LEU A 27 15.79 -3.69 -3.56
C LEU A 27 17.13 -4.42 -3.40
N GLY A 28 17.14 -5.58 -2.76
CA GLY A 28 18.35 -6.38 -2.58
C GLY A 28 18.89 -6.91 -3.90
N SER A 29 18.01 -7.48 -4.73
CA SER A 29 18.39 -7.99 -6.06
C SER A 29 18.90 -6.90 -6.99
N LEU A 30 18.47 -5.65 -6.80
CA LEU A 30 18.91 -4.51 -7.59
C LEU A 30 20.16 -3.83 -7.02
N GLY A 31 20.70 -4.30 -5.87
CA GLY A 31 21.79 -3.62 -5.17
C GLY A 31 21.40 -2.24 -4.62
N LEU A 32 20.11 -2.02 -4.41
CA LEU A 32 19.52 -0.75 -3.97
C LEU A 32 19.07 -0.77 -2.52
N LEU A 33 19.32 -1.87 -1.79
CA LEU A 33 18.97 -1.94 -0.38
C LEU A 33 19.64 -0.80 0.39
N PRO A 34 18.89 -0.09 1.22
CA PRO A 34 19.47 0.78 2.22
C PRO A 34 20.47 0.03 3.10
N SER A 35 21.56 0.69 3.51
CA SER A 35 22.53 0.13 4.45
C SER A 35 21.83 -0.31 5.74
N GLU A 36 22.04 -1.56 6.16
CA GLU A 36 21.38 -2.12 7.35
C GLU A 36 21.68 -1.31 8.62
N ASP A 37 22.87 -0.72 8.75
CA ASP A 37 23.26 0.14 9.89
C ASP A 37 22.34 1.34 10.12
N LEU A 38 21.65 1.82 9.07
CA LEU A 38 20.68 2.92 9.16
C LEU A 38 19.23 2.42 9.29
N LEU A 39 18.98 1.14 8.98
CA LEU A 39 17.67 0.48 9.11
C LEU A 39 17.41 0.04 10.56
N THR A 40 18.44 -0.42 11.28
CA THR A 40 18.34 -0.99 12.64
C THR A 40 17.83 -0.03 13.73
N PRO A 41 18.17 1.28 13.73
CA PRO A 41 17.71 2.19 14.80
C PRO A 41 16.24 2.62 14.66
N LEU A 42 15.67 2.54 13.45
CA LEU A 42 14.40 3.18 13.10
C LEU A 42 13.28 2.20 12.76
N LEU A 43 13.58 0.91 12.57
CA LEU A 43 12.60 -0.05 12.07
C LEU A 43 12.36 -1.21 13.04
N PRO A 44 11.08 -1.52 13.37
CA PRO A 44 10.73 -2.76 14.05
C PRO A 44 11.16 -3.98 13.25
N THR A 45 11.29 -5.12 13.93
CA THR A 45 11.67 -6.44 13.37
C THR A 45 10.83 -6.87 12.16
N HIS A 46 9.62 -6.32 12.02
CA HIS A 46 8.77 -6.40 10.85
C HIS A 46 8.60 -4.99 10.25
N THR A 47 9.39 -4.68 9.23
CA THR A 47 9.24 -3.42 8.50
C THR A 47 8.06 -3.53 7.53
N GLY A 48 7.00 -2.77 7.81
CA GLY A 48 5.86 -2.62 6.91
C GLY A 48 6.26 -2.03 5.56
N TYR A 49 5.45 -2.30 4.52
CA TYR A 49 5.75 -1.87 3.15
C TYR A 49 5.89 -0.34 3.06
N VAL A 50 4.98 0.39 3.71
CA VAL A 50 4.93 1.86 3.69
C VAL A 50 6.22 2.45 4.24
N THR A 51 6.72 1.93 5.37
CA THR A 51 7.93 2.44 6.02
C THR A 51 9.16 2.19 5.16
N LEU A 52 9.30 0.99 4.59
CA LEU A 52 10.44 0.68 3.71
C LEU A 52 10.40 1.50 2.42
N PHE A 53 9.21 1.73 1.86
CA PHE A 53 9.03 2.56 0.67
C PHE A 53 9.45 4.02 0.95
N ALA A 54 8.90 4.62 2.01
CA ALA A 54 9.20 5.99 2.40
C ALA A 54 10.69 6.19 2.70
N TYR A 55 11.28 5.25 3.43
CA TYR A 55 12.70 5.30 3.76
C TYR A 55 13.60 5.18 2.53
N THR A 56 13.28 4.27 1.61
CA THR A 56 14.01 4.13 0.34
C THR A 56 13.94 5.41 -0.48
N ALA A 57 12.77 6.04 -0.55
CA ALA A 57 12.59 7.29 -1.27
C ALA A 57 13.38 8.44 -0.63
N HIS A 58 13.39 8.51 0.70
CA HIS A 58 14.16 9.51 1.47
C HIS A 58 15.66 9.40 1.19
N LEU A 59 16.25 8.21 1.27
CA LEU A 59 17.68 7.99 0.98
C LEU A 59 18.07 8.34 -0.46
N ARG A 60 17.11 8.35 -1.38
CA ARG A 60 17.30 8.70 -2.78
C ARG A 60 17.02 10.17 -3.07
N GLY A 61 16.71 10.97 -2.07
CA GLY A 61 16.42 12.40 -2.22
C GLY A 61 15.15 12.68 -3.02
N VAL A 62 14.21 11.74 -3.07
CA VAL A 62 12.92 11.94 -3.74
C VAL A 62 12.07 12.85 -2.85
N SER A 63 11.49 13.90 -3.43
CA SER A 63 10.63 14.81 -2.67
C SER A 63 9.42 14.09 -2.07
N VAL A 64 8.96 14.53 -0.89
CA VAL A 64 7.79 13.92 -0.20
C VAL A 64 6.59 13.81 -1.13
N ARG A 65 6.28 14.88 -1.88
CA ARG A 65 5.17 14.88 -2.84
C ARG A 65 5.33 13.81 -3.93
N GLN A 66 6.52 13.65 -4.51
CA GLN A 66 6.77 12.61 -5.52
C GLN A 66 6.68 11.21 -4.92
N THR A 67 7.17 11.03 -3.70
CA THR A 67 7.07 9.77 -2.95
C THR A 67 5.60 9.38 -2.73
N LEU A 68 4.77 10.31 -2.26
CA LEU A 68 3.33 10.10 -2.05
C LEU A 68 2.60 9.79 -3.37
N LEU A 69 2.90 10.51 -4.45
CA LEU A 69 2.33 10.23 -5.77
C LEU A 69 2.72 8.84 -6.28
N GLY A 70 4.00 8.46 -6.14
CA GLY A 70 4.49 7.15 -6.54
C GLY A 70 3.83 6.02 -5.75
N PHE A 71 3.69 6.21 -4.43
CA PHE A 71 2.98 5.26 -3.57
C PHE A 71 1.50 5.12 -3.96
N ALA A 72 0.80 6.25 -4.11
CA ALA A 72 -0.62 6.28 -4.47
C ALA A 72 -0.87 5.64 -5.84
N TRP A 73 0.04 5.83 -6.80
CA TRP A 73 -0.01 5.19 -8.10
C TRP A 73 0.18 3.67 -8.01
N ALA A 74 1.23 3.21 -7.31
CA ALA A 74 1.48 1.79 -7.12
C ALA A 74 0.31 1.08 -6.43
N TRP A 75 -0.32 1.75 -5.45
CA TRP A 75 -1.53 1.26 -4.82
C TRP A 75 -2.69 1.13 -5.83
N LEU A 76 -2.95 2.17 -6.64
CA LEU A 76 -3.99 2.15 -7.67
C LEU A 76 -3.77 1.03 -8.70
N GLU A 77 -2.54 0.84 -9.17
CA GLU A 77 -2.20 -0.23 -10.12
C GLU A 77 -2.49 -1.61 -9.53
N ASN A 78 -2.17 -1.81 -8.25
CA ASN A 78 -2.49 -3.06 -7.56
C ASN A 78 -4.01 -3.29 -7.46
N GLN A 79 -4.78 -2.27 -7.08
CA GLN A 79 -6.25 -2.35 -7.04
C GLN A 79 -6.84 -2.68 -8.41
N LEU A 80 -6.32 -2.06 -9.47
CA LEU A 80 -6.76 -2.31 -10.83
C LEU A 80 -6.39 -3.71 -11.31
N ALA A 81 -5.21 -4.21 -10.96
CA ALA A 81 -4.80 -5.57 -11.28
C ALA A 81 -5.70 -6.62 -10.60
N VAL A 82 -6.13 -6.37 -9.36
CA VAL A 82 -7.10 -7.21 -8.66
C VAL A 82 -8.47 -7.10 -9.33
N ALA A 83 -8.96 -5.89 -9.61
CA ALA A 83 -10.24 -5.67 -10.26
C ALA A 83 -10.33 -6.35 -11.64
N CYS A 84 -9.28 -6.27 -12.46
CA CYS A 84 -9.21 -6.93 -13.77
C CYS A 84 -9.17 -8.46 -13.68
N LYS A 85 -8.76 -9.04 -12.54
CA LYS A 85 -8.83 -10.49 -12.31
C LYS A 85 -10.20 -10.92 -11.78
N ALA A 86 -10.85 -10.08 -10.96
CA ALA A 86 -12.14 -10.37 -10.36
C ALA A 86 -13.32 -10.10 -11.31
N LEU A 87 -13.16 -9.12 -12.21
CA LEU A 87 -14.17 -8.69 -13.18
C LEU A 87 -13.62 -8.89 -14.59
N PRO A 88 -14.45 -9.25 -15.59
CA PRO A 88 -14.03 -9.34 -16.98
C PRO A 88 -13.86 -7.93 -17.59
N LEU A 89 -12.96 -7.12 -17.04
CA LEU A 89 -12.65 -5.79 -17.53
C LEU A 89 -11.69 -5.87 -18.71
N GLY A 90 -12.10 -5.33 -19.85
CA GLY A 90 -11.20 -5.14 -20.99
C GLY A 90 -10.16 -4.05 -20.72
N HIS A 91 -9.03 -4.11 -21.43
CA HIS A 91 -7.92 -3.16 -21.29
C HIS A 91 -8.36 -1.68 -21.40
N THR A 92 -9.22 -1.35 -22.37
CA THR A 92 -9.75 0.01 -22.55
C THR A 92 -10.59 0.48 -21.36
N ALA A 93 -11.34 -0.40 -20.71
CA ALA A 93 -12.10 -0.05 -19.51
C ALA A 93 -11.17 0.26 -18.34
N ALA A 94 -10.11 -0.53 -18.16
CA ALA A 94 -9.08 -0.29 -17.15
C ALA A 94 -8.37 1.06 -17.35
N GLN A 95 -7.99 1.39 -18.60
CA GLN A 95 -7.39 2.69 -18.92
C GLN A 95 -8.34 3.87 -18.66
N ARG A 96 -9.64 3.72 -18.94
CA ARG A 96 -10.64 4.75 -18.61
C ARG A 96 -10.77 4.97 -17.11
N VAL A 97 -10.63 3.93 -16.30
CA VAL A 97 -10.62 4.04 -14.83
C VAL A 97 -9.38 4.81 -14.38
N ILE A 98 -8.20 4.47 -14.90
CA ILE A 98 -6.95 5.18 -14.61
C ILE A 98 -7.07 6.68 -14.91
N GLU A 99 -7.53 7.05 -16.11
CA GLU A 99 -7.66 8.46 -16.51
C GLU A 99 -8.62 9.23 -15.60
N LYS A 100 -9.70 8.59 -15.14
CA LYS A 100 -10.66 9.20 -14.22
C LYS A 100 -10.12 9.35 -12.79
N LEU A 101 -9.29 8.43 -12.32
CA LEU A 101 -8.78 8.42 -10.94
C LEU A 101 -7.49 9.23 -10.78
N ARG A 102 -6.75 9.51 -11.85
CA ARG A 102 -5.51 10.29 -11.80
C ARG A 102 -5.67 11.64 -11.08
N PRO A 103 -6.70 12.48 -11.37
CA PRO A 103 -6.88 13.74 -10.66
C PRO A 103 -7.17 13.52 -9.17
N ALA A 104 -8.02 12.54 -8.84
CA ALA A 104 -8.37 12.24 -7.45
C ALA A 104 -7.16 11.77 -6.62
N LEU A 105 -6.22 11.04 -7.23
CA LEU A 105 -4.95 10.70 -6.56
C LEU A 105 -4.11 11.95 -6.27
N VAL A 106 -4.03 12.88 -7.22
CA VAL A 106 -3.28 14.14 -7.02
C VAL A 106 -3.91 14.96 -5.91
N ASP A 107 -5.25 15.06 -5.88
CA ASP A 107 -5.97 15.79 -4.85
C ASP A 107 -5.80 15.15 -3.47
N ALA A 108 -5.86 13.81 -3.38
CA ALA A 108 -5.60 13.09 -2.14
C ALA A 108 -4.17 13.32 -1.63
N VAL A 109 -3.16 13.36 -2.52
CA VAL A 109 -1.78 13.68 -2.13
C VAL A 109 -1.66 15.13 -1.67
N ASN A 110 -2.29 16.08 -2.39
CA ASN A 110 -2.27 17.47 -1.99
C ASN A 110 -2.91 17.67 -0.60
N GLN A 111 -4.01 16.96 -0.31
CA GLN A 111 -4.64 16.95 1.00
C GLN A 111 -3.73 16.31 2.07
N ALA A 112 -3.11 15.16 1.78
CA ALA A 112 -2.21 14.51 2.71
C ALA A 112 -1.00 15.39 3.10
N LEU A 113 -0.54 16.24 2.19
CA LEU A 113 0.55 17.20 2.44
C LEU A 113 0.16 18.38 3.34
N THR A 114 -1.13 18.60 3.59
CA THR A 114 -1.60 19.67 4.48
C THR A 114 -1.95 19.18 5.88
N LEU A 115 -1.91 17.87 6.12
CA LEU A 115 -2.26 17.28 7.42
C LEU A 115 -1.03 17.29 8.34
N GLU A 116 -1.23 17.73 9.58
CA GLU A 116 -0.26 17.59 10.66
C GLU A 116 -0.36 16.20 11.32
N ASP A 117 0.67 15.80 12.06
CA ASP A 117 0.77 14.46 12.67
C ASP A 117 -0.41 14.12 13.61
N ASP A 118 -1.00 15.12 14.27
CA ASP A 118 -2.16 14.97 15.15
C ASP A 118 -3.50 14.84 14.41
N GLU A 119 -3.52 15.21 13.13
CA GLU A 119 -4.66 15.03 12.22
C GLU A 119 -4.62 13.65 11.51
N LEU A 120 -3.47 12.97 11.56
CA LEU A 120 -3.32 11.60 11.11
C LEU A 120 -3.95 10.65 12.14
N GLY A 121 -5.20 10.25 11.91
CA GLY A 121 -5.89 9.28 12.76
C GLY A 121 -5.11 7.96 12.90
N PRO A 122 -5.31 7.19 13.99
CA PRO A 122 -4.54 5.97 14.29
C PRO A 122 -4.77 4.80 13.31
N VAL A 123 -5.62 4.98 12.31
CA VAL A 123 -6.06 3.95 11.37
C VAL A 123 -5.91 4.47 9.96
N LEU A 124 -5.11 3.77 9.14
CA LEU A 124 -4.96 3.98 7.71
C LEU A 124 -6.35 3.95 7.02
N PRO A 125 -6.95 5.09 6.63
CA PRO A 125 -8.34 5.13 6.16
C PRO A 125 -8.53 4.34 4.85
N GLY A 126 -7.49 4.28 4.01
CA GLY A 126 -7.49 3.49 2.78
C GLY A 126 -7.56 1.98 3.02
N LEU A 127 -7.12 1.51 4.18
CA LEU A 127 -7.16 0.12 4.59
C LEU A 127 -8.57 -0.26 5.10
N ALA A 128 -9.17 0.62 5.92
CA ALA A 128 -10.54 0.45 6.41
C ALA A 128 -11.59 0.51 5.28
N LEU A 129 -11.39 1.37 4.27
CA LEU A 129 -12.30 1.48 3.13
C LEU A 129 -12.23 0.28 2.19
N ALA A 130 -11.04 -0.29 1.97
CA ALA A 130 -10.86 -1.53 1.20
C ALA A 130 -11.46 -2.75 1.94
N SER A 131 -11.29 -2.82 3.26
CA SER A 131 -11.94 -3.82 4.12
C SER A 131 -13.48 -3.73 4.09
N ALA A 132 -14.06 -2.53 4.18
CA ALA A 132 -15.51 -2.35 4.17
C ALA A 132 -16.17 -2.76 2.83
N LEU A 133 -15.45 -2.68 1.72
CA LEU A 133 -15.94 -3.14 0.41
C LEU A 133 -15.93 -4.67 0.28
N HIS A 134 -15.05 -5.38 1.01
CA HIS A 134 -14.99 -6.85 1.03
C HIS A 134 -16.16 -7.50 1.78
N GLU A 135 -16.85 -6.78 2.66
CA GLU A 135 -17.95 -7.32 3.48
C GLU A 135 -19.24 -7.61 2.68
N THR A 136 -19.39 -7.08 1.46
CA THR A 136 -20.62 -7.26 0.65
C THR A 136 -20.60 -8.43 -0.34
N GLN A 137 -19.52 -9.21 -0.43
CA GLN A 137 -19.41 -10.32 -1.39
C GLN A 137 -19.31 -11.70 -0.74
N TYR A 138 -20.42 -12.45 -0.81
CA TYR A 138 -20.60 -13.81 -0.28
C TYR A 138 -19.81 -14.91 -1.04
N SER A 139 -18.90 -14.56 -1.96
CA SER A 139 -18.10 -15.52 -2.72
C SER A 139 -16.65 -15.03 -2.85
N ARG A 140 -15.76 -15.61 -2.04
CA ARG A 140 -14.33 -15.24 -2.00
C ARG A 140 -13.57 -15.98 -3.09
N LEU A 141 -13.25 -15.29 -4.18
CA LEU A 141 -12.42 -15.82 -5.29
C LEU A 141 -10.91 -15.56 -5.06
N PHE A 142 -10.58 -14.71 -4.10
CA PHE A 142 -9.22 -14.45 -3.66
C PHE A 142 -9.18 -14.57 -2.13
N ARG A 143 -8.14 -15.25 -1.62
CA ARG A 143 -7.81 -15.23 -0.20
C ARG A 143 -7.03 -13.95 0.04
N SER A 144 -7.72 -12.87 0.44
CA SER A 144 -7.19 -11.95 1.44
C SER A 144 -7.31 -12.65 2.78
#